data_AF-A0A662YXP2-F1
#
_entry.id   AF-A0A662YXP2-F1
#
_cell.length_a   1.000
_cell.length_b   1.000
_cell.length_c   1.000
_cell.angle_alpha   90.00
_cell.angle_beta   90.00
_cell.angle_gamma   90.00
#
_symmetry.space_group_name_H-M   'P 1'
#
loop_
_entity.id
_entity.type
_entity.pdbx_description
1 polymer ?
#
loop_
_entity_poly.entity_id
_entity_poly.type
_entity_poly.pdbx_seq_one_letter_code
_entity_poly.pdbx_strand_id
1 'polypeptide(L)'
;YRIGQLYMISKHSHEQSDRGEGVECSFLPKFSIHIETKYEDNNGSNDNIFGSEAQDVDREVCFVDIAYDEVPERYYKESEDLRYFKSEKTSRGLLKEGWRDSQQPIMCSYKLVTVKFEVWGLQTRVEQFVHKVSAVKLGANSTHTDTLIFHCLSYI
;
A
#
# COMPACT_ATOMS: atom_id res chain seq x y z
N TYR A 1 11.47 -9.29 0.09
CA TYR A 1 10.17 -8.82 0.64
C TYR A 1 9.76 -9.42 1.98
N ARG A 2 9.46 -10.73 2.10
CA ARG A 2 8.81 -11.33 3.29
C ARG A 2 9.42 -10.92 4.65
N ILE A 3 10.76 -11.04 4.78
CA ILE A 3 11.48 -10.66 6.01
C ILE A 3 11.38 -9.14 6.26
N GLY A 4 11.63 -8.34 5.22
CA GLY A 4 11.56 -6.88 5.30
C GLY A 4 10.17 -6.38 5.68
N GLN A 5 9.11 -6.98 5.16
CA GLN A 5 7.73 -6.63 5.50
C GLN A 5 7.44 -6.85 6.99
N LEU A 6 7.81 -8.01 7.54
CA LEU A 6 7.62 -8.32 8.97
C LEU A 6 8.41 -7.36 9.86
N TYR A 7 9.66 -7.06 9.48
CA TYR A 7 10.48 -6.09 10.20
C TYR A 7 9.85 -4.70 10.20
N MET A 8 9.39 -4.22 9.03
CA MET A 8 8.76 -2.90 8.91
C MET A 8 7.44 -2.80 9.69
N ILE A 9 6.62 -3.86 9.68
CA ILE A 9 5.41 -3.92 10.49
C ILE A 9 5.76 -3.77 11.98
N SER A 10 6.73 -4.53 12.47
CA SER A 10 7.15 -4.49 13.88
C SER A 10 7.68 -3.10 14.27
N LYS A 11 8.61 -2.56 13.47
CA LYS A 11 9.19 -1.23 13.69
C LYS A 11 8.12 -0.14 13.72
N HIS A 12 7.25 -0.10 12.71
CA HIS A 12 6.24 0.96 12.62
C HIS A 12 5.13 0.80 13.69
N SER A 13 4.77 -0.42 14.06
CA SER A 13 3.82 -0.66 15.16
C SER A 13 4.36 -0.12 16.48
N HIS A 14 5.67 -0.29 16.74
CA HIS A 14 6.32 0.28 17.91
C HIS A 14 6.32 1.81 17.88
N GLU A 15 6.76 2.42 16.76
CA GLU A 15 6.79 3.88 16.58
C GLU A 15 5.40 4.55 16.78
N GLN A 16 4.32 3.89 16.35
CA GLN A 16 2.96 4.42 16.53
C GLN A 16 2.46 4.28 17.97
N SER A 17 2.83 3.19 18.65
CA SER A 17 2.36 2.89 20.02
C SER A 17 2.98 3.81 21.09
N ASP A 18 4.15 4.40 20.83
CA ASP A 18 4.87 5.26 21.78
C ASP A 18 4.13 6.59 22.07
N ARG A 19 3.09 6.94 21.30
CA ARG A 19 2.28 8.15 21.50
C ARG A 19 1.07 7.95 22.41
N GLY A 20 0.90 6.78 23.02
CA GLY A 20 -0.27 6.44 23.83
C GLY A 20 -1.53 6.10 23.03
N GLU A 21 -1.44 6.13 21.70
CA GLU A 21 -2.42 5.59 20.75
C GLU A 21 -1.86 4.26 20.22
N GLY A 22 -2.52 3.13 20.52
CA GLY A 22 -2.02 1.79 20.21
C GLY A 22 -2.69 1.13 19.00
N VAL A 23 -2.35 -0.15 18.79
CA VAL A 23 -3.06 -1.06 17.86
C VAL A 23 -4.20 -1.75 18.60
N GLU A 24 -5.24 -0.99 18.94
CA GLU A 24 -6.45 -1.53 19.56
C GLU A 24 -7.65 -1.29 18.64
N CYS A 25 -8.30 -2.36 18.21
CA CYS A 25 -9.56 -2.26 17.47
C CYS A 25 -10.72 -2.21 18.45
N SER A 26 -11.30 -1.02 18.64
CA SER A 26 -12.58 -0.87 19.33
C SER A 26 -13.71 -1.46 18.48
N PHE A 27 -14.72 -2.04 19.14
CA PHE A 27 -15.85 -2.69 18.48
C PHE A 27 -16.61 -1.70 17.57
N LEU A 28 -16.47 -1.88 16.26
CA LEU A 28 -17.28 -1.21 15.24
C LEU A 28 -18.27 -2.25 14.66
N PRO A 29 -19.58 -2.13 14.91
CA PRO A 29 -20.54 -3.11 14.43
C PRO A 29 -20.56 -3.12 12.90
N LYS A 30 -20.52 -4.34 12.33
CA LYS A 30 -20.60 -4.60 10.89
C LYS A 30 -19.52 -3.89 10.04
N PHE A 31 -18.36 -3.66 10.63
CA PHE A 31 -17.18 -3.16 9.93
C PHE A 31 -16.20 -4.30 9.63
N SER A 32 -15.73 -4.40 8.39
CA SER A 32 -14.67 -5.33 8.01
C SER A 32 -13.73 -4.72 7.00
N ILE A 33 -12.44 -4.97 7.18
CA ILE A 33 -11.41 -4.73 6.17
C ILE A 33 -10.79 -6.08 5.84
N HIS A 34 -10.84 -6.47 4.58
CA HIS A 34 -10.19 -7.67 4.06
C HIS A 34 -9.07 -7.26 3.11
N ILE A 35 -7.88 -7.79 3.32
CA ILE A 35 -6.72 -7.53 2.45
C ILE A 35 -6.17 -8.86 1.97
N GLU A 36 -6.35 -9.18 0.69
CA GLU A 36 -5.68 -10.30 0.04
C GLU A 36 -4.41 -9.77 -0.62
N THR A 37 -3.26 -10.41 -0.39
CA THR A 37 -1.99 -10.00 -1.03
C THR A 37 -1.39 -11.15 -1.82
N LYS A 38 -1.05 -10.90 -3.08
CA LYS A 38 -0.28 -11.79 -3.95
C LYS A 38 1.05 -11.13 -4.34
N TYR A 39 2.05 -11.95 -4.63
CA TYR A 39 3.42 -11.50 -4.92
C TYR A 39 3.91 -12.12 -6.21
N GLU A 40 4.49 -11.32 -7.09
CA GLU A 40 5.16 -11.79 -8.31
C GLU A 40 6.46 -11.02 -8.54
N ASP A 41 7.45 -11.69 -9.14
CA ASP A 41 8.72 -11.10 -9.52
C ASP A 41 8.58 -10.36 -10.87
N ASN A 42 7.74 -9.33 -10.89
CA ASN A 42 7.51 -8.45 -12.04
C ASN A 42 7.35 -6.98 -11.61
N ASN A 43 7.22 -6.09 -12.58
CA ASN A 43 7.09 -4.63 -12.40
C ASN A 43 5.64 -4.16 -12.17
N GLY A 44 4.73 -5.08 -11.80
CA GLY A 44 3.31 -4.79 -11.66
C GLY A 44 2.53 -4.94 -12.96
N SER A 45 2.93 -5.84 -13.85
CA SER A 45 2.34 -6.02 -15.19
C SER A 45 1.20 -7.04 -15.26
N ASN A 46 0.77 -7.63 -14.14
CA ASN A 46 -0.27 -8.67 -14.13
C ASN A 46 -1.63 -8.13 -13.67
N ASP A 47 -2.45 -7.71 -14.62
CA ASP A 47 -3.80 -7.17 -14.36
C ASP A 47 -4.81 -8.25 -13.90
N ASN A 48 -4.48 -9.53 -14.01
CA ASN A 48 -5.39 -10.65 -13.76
C ASN A 48 -4.99 -11.52 -12.55
N ILE A 49 -4.13 -11.02 -11.66
CA ILE A 49 -3.56 -11.81 -10.56
C ILE A 49 -4.60 -12.35 -9.56
N PHE A 50 -5.77 -11.71 -9.46
CA PHE A 50 -6.88 -12.14 -8.59
C PHE A 50 -7.94 -13.00 -9.31
N GLY A 51 -7.75 -13.32 -10.59
CA GLY A 51 -8.68 -14.16 -11.37
C GLY A 51 -9.95 -13.44 -11.82
N SER A 52 -10.80 -14.16 -12.54
CA SER A 52 -12.02 -13.64 -13.20
C SER A 52 -13.23 -13.48 -12.27
N GLU A 53 -13.34 -14.25 -11.18
CA GLU A 53 -14.39 -14.06 -10.16
C GLU A 53 -14.31 -12.68 -9.48
N ALA A 54 -13.14 -12.07 -9.63
CA ALA A 54 -12.80 -10.76 -9.17
C ALA A 54 -13.26 -9.65 -10.17
N GLN A 55 -13.52 -9.96 -11.44
CA GLN A 55 -13.83 -8.96 -12.48
C GLN A 55 -15.26 -8.41 -12.45
N ASP A 56 -16.18 -9.05 -11.72
CA ASP A 56 -17.60 -8.64 -11.62
C ASP A 56 -17.85 -7.47 -10.63
N VAL A 57 -16.79 -6.91 -10.05
CA VAL A 57 -16.86 -5.77 -9.13
C VAL A 57 -16.13 -4.59 -9.78
N ASP A 58 -16.73 -3.41 -9.76
CA ASP A 58 -16.07 -2.19 -10.21
C ASP A 58 -14.82 -1.94 -9.35
N ARG A 59 -13.65 -1.80 -10.00
CA ARG A 59 -12.34 -1.84 -9.36
C ARG A 59 -11.46 -0.73 -9.88
N GLU A 60 -10.84 -0.03 -8.93
CA GLU A 60 -9.81 0.95 -9.24
C GLU A 60 -8.44 0.32 -8.98
N VAL A 61 -7.59 0.29 -10.02
CA VAL A 61 -6.20 -0.15 -9.89
C VAL A 61 -5.35 1.07 -9.61
N CYS A 62 -4.63 1.07 -8.48
CA CYS A 62 -3.74 2.15 -8.09
C CYS A 62 -2.28 1.67 -8.15
N PHE A 63 -1.54 2.23 -9.10
CA PHE A 63 -0.10 2.03 -9.16
C PHE A 63 0.58 2.95 -8.14
N VAL A 64 1.38 2.37 -7.23
CA VAL A 64 2.17 3.13 -6.27
C VAL A 64 3.59 3.22 -6.78
N ASP A 65 4.09 4.44 -6.96
CA ASP A 65 5.51 4.73 -7.21
C ASP A 65 6.19 5.17 -5.92
N ILE A 66 6.92 4.24 -5.29
CA ILE A 66 7.63 4.45 -4.02
C ILE A 66 8.72 5.53 -4.08
N ALA A 67 9.10 6.02 -5.25
CA ALA A 67 10.13 7.05 -5.42
C ALA A 67 9.56 8.40 -5.86
N TYR A 68 8.47 8.41 -6.64
CA TYR A 68 7.98 9.62 -7.30
C TYR A 68 6.54 10.01 -7.00
N ASP A 69 5.77 9.17 -6.29
CA ASP A 69 4.48 9.61 -5.76
C ASP A 69 4.67 10.73 -4.72
N GLU A 70 3.73 11.68 -4.69
CA GLU A 70 3.80 12.82 -3.79
C GLU A 70 3.53 12.39 -2.34
N VAL A 71 4.53 12.56 -1.48
CA VAL A 71 4.39 12.33 -0.03
C VAL A 71 4.07 13.66 0.65
N PRO A 72 2.95 13.76 1.41
CA PRO A 72 2.65 14.97 2.17
C PRO A 72 3.81 15.36 3.08
N GLU A 73 4.16 16.64 3.13
CA GLU A 73 5.33 17.17 3.84
C GLU A 73 5.46 16.66 5.28
N ARG A 74 4.33 16.56 6.01
CA ARG A 74 4.29 16.05 7.39
C ARG A 74 4.71 14.59 7.56
N TYR A 75 4.73 13.80 6.49
CA TYR A 75 5.15 12.40 6.46
C TYR A 75 6.49 12.21 5.74
N TYR A 76 6.98 13.22 5.03
CA TYR A 76 8.24 13.14 4.30
C TYR A 76 9.42 13.08 5.26
N LYS A 77 10.35 12.16 4.98
CA LYS A 77 11.65 12.08 5.65
C LYS A 77 12.70 11.86 4.57
N GLU A 78 13.66 12.78 4.50
CA GLU A 78 14.78 12.67 3.55
C GLU A 78 15.54 11.35 3.69
N SER A 79 15.68 10.83 4.92
CA SER A 79 16.32 9.53 5.19
C SER A 79 15.57 8.31 4.61
N GLU A 80 14.30 8.48 4.24
CA GLU A 80 13.45 7.43 3.67
C GLU A 80 13.20 7.67 2.15
N ASP A 81 13.80 8.70 1.55
CA ASP A 81 13.64 9.04 0.14
C ASP A 81 14.53 8.18 -0.76
N LEU A 82 13.91 7.32 -1.55
CA LEU A 82 14.59 6.36 -2.44
C LEU A 82 15.27 6.99 -3.66
N ARG A 83 15.01 8.27 -3.94
CA ARG A 83 15.74 9.05 -4.95
C ARG A 83 17.16 9.39 -4.48
N TYR A 84 17.38 9.40 -3.17
CA TYR A 84 18.65 9.77 -2.53
C TYR A 84 19.25 8.66 -1.67
N PHE A 85 18.47 7.64 -1.31
CA PHE A 85 18.94 6.49 -0.53
C PHE A 85 19.68 5.45 -1.40
N LYS A 86 20.88 5.07 -0.96
CA LYS A 86 21.62 3.91 -1.48
C LYS A 86 22.00 2.98 -0.33
N SER A 87 21.67 1.69 -0.46
CA SER A 87 22.07 0.69 0.52
C SER A 87 23.55 0.38 0.44
N GLU A 88 24.28 0.53 1.53
CA GLU A 88 25.69 0.16 1.61
C GLU A 88 25.89 -1.36 1.48
N LYS A 89 24.97 -2.16 2.03
CA LYS A 89 25.10 -3.62 2.07
C LYS A 89 24.86 -4.28 0.72
N THR A 90 23.93 -3.75 -0.07
CA THR A 90 23.50 -4.36 -1.34
C THR A 90 23.85 -3.50 -2.55
N SER A 91 24.36 -2.28 -2.35
CA SER A 91 24.61 -1.28 -3.40
C SER A 91 23.36 -0.85 -4.19
N ARG A 92 22.17 -1.24 -3.73
CA ARG A 92 20.86 -0.92 -4.32
C ARG A 92 20.50 0.56 -4.16
N GLY A 93 19.78 1.11 -5.14
CA GLY A 93 19.52 2.55 -5.25
C GLY A 93 20.66 3.29 -5.96
N LEU A 94 20.51 4.55 -6.36
CA LEU A 94 19.33 5.42 -6.24
C LEU A 94 18.24 5.03 -7.24
N LEU A 95 16.96 5.25 -6.90
CA LEU A 95 15.87 5.11 -7.87
C LEU A 95 15.75 6.38 -8.72
N LYS A 96 15.75 6.20 -10.04
CA LYS A 96 15.58 7.27 -11.04
C LYS A 96 14.22 7.17 -11.70
N GLU A 97 13.80 8.21 -12.42
CA GLU A 97 12.57 8.18 -13.20
C GLU A 97 12.62 6.98 -14.18
N GLY A 98 11.51 6.23 -14.28
CA GLY A 98 11.45 4.99 -15.05
C GLY A 98 12.11 3.77 -14.39
N TRP A 99 12.48 3.84 -13.10
CA TRP A 99 13.16 2.74 -12.39
C TRP A 99 12.42 1.39 -12.46
N ARG A 100 11.10 1.42 -12.60
CA ARG A 100 10.22 0.24 -12.68
C ARG A 100 10.63 -0.72 -13.81
N ASP A 101 11.17 -0.18 -14.90
CA ASP A 101 11.52 -0.95 -16.09
C ASP A 101 13.02 -1.27 -16.17
N SER A 102 13.85 -0.59 -15.39
CA SER A 102 15.30 -0.72 -15.46
C SER A 102 15.93 -1.45 -14.28
N GLN A 103 15.25 -1.52 -13.13
CA GLN A 103 15.80 -2.10 -11.89
C GLN A 103 15.56 -3.60 -11.80
N GLN A 104 16.60 -4.33 -11.36
CA GLN A 104 16.52 -5.74 -11.05
C GLN A 104 17.36 -6.06 -9.80
N PRO A 105 16.91 -6.95 -8.92
CA PRO A 105 15.68 -7.74 -8.99
C PRO A 105 14.42 -6.94 -8.60
N ILE A 106 13.32 -7.09 -9.32
CA ILE A 106 12.06 -6.41 -9.01
C ILE A 106 10.96 -7.37 -8.58
N MET A 107 10.09 -6.93 -7.68
CA MET A 107 8.92 -7.68 -7.24
C MET A 107 7.76 -6.74 -6.95
N CYS A 108 6.55 -7.15 -7.29
CA CYS A 108 5.31 -6.43 -7.04
C CYS A 108 4.48 -7.19 -6.02
N SER A 109 4.05 -6.50 -4.96
CA SER A 109 2.95 -6.98 -4.13
C SER A 109 1.66 -6.36 -4.65
N TYR A 110 0.72 -7.22 -5.05
CA TYR A 110 -0.63 -6.86 -5.45
C TYR A 110 -1.52 -7.02 -4.22
N LYS A 111 -2.16 -5.95 -3.77
CA LYS A 111 -3.00 -5.96 -2.57
C LYS A 111 -4.43 -5.64 -2.95
N LEU A 112 -5.32 -6.63 -2.89
CA LEU A 112 -6.76 -6.45 -3.05
C LEU A 112 -7.37 -6.08 -1.71
N VAL A 113 -7.80 -4.82 -1.57
CA VAL A 113 -8.41 -4.31 -0.34
C VAL A 113 -9.91 -4.20 -0.51
N THR A 114 -10.68 -4.87 0.33
CA THR A 114 -12.14 -4.79 0.37
C THR A 114 -12.57 -4.26 1.73
N VAL A 115 -13.34 -3.17 1.75
CA VAL A 115 -13.93 -2.60 2.97
C VAL A 115 -15.44 -2.82 2.92
N LYS A 116 -16.03 -3.23 4.05
CA LYS A 116 -17.49 -3.32 4.19
C LYS A 116 -17.92 -2.63 5.47
N PHE A 117 -18.93 -1.78 5.38
CA PHE A 117 -19.55 -1.11 6.52
C PHE A 117 -21.07 -1.06 6.40
N GLU A 118 -21.76 -2.07 6.93
CA GLU A 118 -23.21 -2.26 6.73
C GLU A 118 -24.07 -1.48 7.74
N VAL A 119 -23.81 -0.18 7.87
CA VAL A 119 -24.55 0.73 8.75
C VAL A 119 -25.32 1.76 7.92
N TRP A 120 -26.65 1.78 8.14
CA TRP A 120 -27.55 2.67 7.41
C TRP A 120 -27.16 4.14 7.59
N GLY A 121 -27.13 4.88 6.48
CA GLY A 121 -26.78 6.30 6.45
C GLY A 121 -25.29 6.64 6.59
N LEU A 122 -24.42 5.65 6.83
CA LEU A 122 -22.98 5.87 7.03
C LEU A 122 -22.07 5.03 6.12
N GLN A 123 -22.60 3.96 5.50
CA GLN A 123 -21.86 3.01 4.65
C GLN A 123 -20.84 3.69 3.70
N THR A 124 -21.33 4.39 2.67
CA THR A 124 -20.50 4.98 1.61
C THR A 124 -19.44 5.93 2.17
N ARG A 125 -19.79 6.74 3.17
CA ARG A 125 -18.88 7.75 3.74
C ARG A 125 -17.72 7.11 4.51
N VAL A 126 -17.98 6.02 5.24
CA VAL A 126 -16.95 5.31 6.00
C VAL A 126 -16.06 4.48 5.08
N GLU A 127 -16.65 3.75 4.13
CA GLU A 127 -15.89 2.97 3.13
C GLU A 127 -14.94 3.89 2.33
N GLN A 128 -15.45 5.01 1.82
CA GLN A 128 -14.63 6.04 1.16
C GLN A 128 -13.51 6.58 2.03
N PHE A 129 -13.79 6.84 3.31
CA PHE A 129 -12.78 7.35 4.23
C PHE A 129 -11.64 6.34 4.45
N VAL A 130 -11.97 5.05 4.63
CA VAL A 130 -10.95 4.00 4.83
C VAL A 130 -10.10 3.82 3.57
N HIS A 131 -10.72 3.82 2.38
CA HIS A 131 -9.99 3.75 1.11
C HIS A 131 -9.08 4.97 0.92
N LYS A 132 -9.57 6.18 1.20
CA LYS A 132 -8.77 7.41 1.15
C LYS A 132 -7.60 7.39 2.12
N VAL A 133 -7.80 6.97 3.37
CA VAL A 133 -6.70 6.87 4.36
C VAL A 133 -5.66 5.84 3.90
N SER A 134 -6.11 4.72 3.32
CA SER A 134 -5.22 3.67 2.79
C SER A 134 -4.41 4.19 1.59
N ALA A 135 -5.06 4.84 0.63
CA ALA A 135 -4.40 5.42 -0.55
C ALA A 135 -3.41 6.52 -0.17
N VAL A 136 -3.79 7.46 0.71
CA VAL A 136 -2.92 8.55 1.18
C VAL A 136 -1.70 8.01 1.93
N LYS A 137 -1.85 6.98 2.77
CA LYS A 137 -0.70 6.36 3.45
C LYS A 137 0.23 5.62 2.48
N LEU A 138 -0.27 5.25 1.31
CA LEU A 138 0.49 4.55 0.28
C LEU A 138 0.98 5.50 -0.82
N GLY A 139 0.74 6.82 -0.72
CA GLY A 139 1.12 7.79 -1.75
C GLY A 139 0.22 7.78 -3.01
N ALA A 140 -0.83 6.96 -3.03
CA ALA A 140 -1.74 6.86 -4.16
C ALA A 140 -2.88 7.88 -4.09
N ASN A 141 -3.30 8.37 -5.26
CA ASN A 141 -4.56 9.09 -5.44
C ASN A 141 -5.63 8.10 -5.93
N SER A 142 -6.75 7.99 -5.19
CA SER A 142 -7.90 7.13 -5.54
C SER A 142 -9.19 7.92 -5.39
N THR A 143 -10.17 7.63 -6.25
CA THR A 143 -11.48 8.31 -6.28
C THR A 143 -12.67 7.40 -5.97
N HIS A 144 -12.50 6.07 -5.90
CA HIS A 144 -13.61 5.10 -5.78
C HIS A 144 -13.60 4.25 -4.51
N THR A 145 -14.74 3.59 -4.26
CA THR A 145 -15.24 3.23 -2.92
C THR A 145 -15.05 1.79 -2.50
N ASP A 146 -14.67 0.86 -3.39
CA ASP A 146 -14.96 -0.55 -3.12
C ASP A 146 -13.72 -1.45 -3.09
N THR A 147 -12.80 -1.35 -4.06
CA THR A 147 -11.66 -2.25 -4.13
C THR A 147 -10.46 -1.62 -4.81
N LEU A 148 -9.35 -1.54 -4.06
CA LEU A 148 -8.08 -1.01 -4.54
C LEU A 148 -7.08 -2.13 -4.72
N ILE A 149 -6.43 -2.17 -5.87
CA ILE A 149 -5.23 -2.98 -6.09
C ILE A 149 -4.03 -2.05 -6.01
N PHE A 150 -3.22 -2.21 -4.96
CA PHE A 150 -1.94 -1.51 -4.86
C PHE A 150 -0.85 -2.36 -5.49
N HIS A 151 -0.11 -1.78 -6.45
CA HIS A 151 1.12 -2.36 -6.97
C HIS A 151 2.28 -1.78 -6.17
N CYS A 152 2.57 -2.35 -4.99
CA CYS A 152 3.72 -1.92 -4.22
C CYS A 152 4.95 -2.69 -4.72
N LEU A 153 5.77 -2.01 -5.49
CA LEU A 153 7.09 -2.51 -5.81
C LEU A 153 7.95 -2.44 -4.57
N SER A 154 8.66 -3.51 -4.27
CA SER A 154 9.55 -3.53 -3.10
C SER A 154 10.98 -3.77 -3.52
N TYR A 155 11.86 -2.98 -2.94
CA TYR A 155 13.29 -3.14 -3.04
C TYR A 155 13.85 -2.95 -1.63
N ILE A 156 14.09 -4.06 -0.92
CA ILE A 156 14.93 -4.07 0.29
C ILE A 156 15.93 -5.20 0.10
#